data_AF-A0AB33AMN2-F1
#
_entry.id   AF-A0AB33AMN2-F1
#
_cell.length_a   1.000
_cell.length_b   1.000
_cell.length_c   1.000
_cell.angle_alpha   90.00
_cell.angle_beta   90.00
_cell.angle_gamma   90.00
#
_symmetry.space_group_name_H-M   'P 1'
#
loop_
_entity.id
_entity.type
_entity.pdbx_description
1 polymer ?
#
loop_
_entity_poly.entity_id
_entity_poly.type
_entity_poly.pdbx_seq_one_letter_code
_entity_poly.pdbx_strand_id
1 'polypeptide(L)'
;MDLTFSSKSQEFELDGSVKGTKVVLSNDEGAIYPVMLEPDKIDLTNTELEKLALDVIYQKNFRDKYENEKFAEMQAGLAKQKESSEIAQATLLDVVTQLYDKGVLTDEIIEEN
;
A
#
# COMPACT_ATOMS: atom_id res chain seq x y z
N MET A 1 24.92 -0.59 -1.90
CA MET A 1 25.09 0.70 -1.21
C MET A 1 24.17 0.67 -0.01
N ASP A 2 24.73 0.79 1.19
CA ASP A 2 23.96 0.83 2.44
C ASP A 2 23.66 2.31 2.75
N LEU A 3 22.53 2.80 2.24
CA LEU A 3 22.13 4.21 2.36
C LEU A 3 21.19 4.36 3.56
N THR A 4 21.47 5.35 4.41
CA THR A 4 20.69 5.65 5.62
C THR A 4 20.23 7.10 5.63
N PHE A 5 19.16 7.38 6.38
CA PHE A 5 18.62 8.72 6.50
C PHE A 5 19.65 9.69 7.08
N SER A 6 19.85 10.81 6.38
CA SER A 6 20.73 11.90 6.82
C SER A 6 19.93 13.11 7.27
N SER A 7 19.03 13.61 6.40
CA SER A 7 18.24 14.82 6.69
C SER A 7 16.97 14.90 5.85
N LYS A 8 16.04 15.76 6.28
CA LYS A 8 14.83 16.12 5.53
C LYS A 8 14.65 17.64 5.47
N SER A 9 14.09 18.14 4.37
CA SER A 9 13.67 19.53 4.21
C SER A 9 12.42 19.64 3.35
N GLN A 10 11.60 20.66 3.61
CA GLN A 10 10.55 21.06 2.69
C GLN A 10 11.16 21.92 1.58
N GLU A 11 10.89 21.56 0.33
CA GLU A 11 11.29 22.35 -0.83
C GLU A 11 10.10 23.17 -1.32
N PHE A 12 10.39 24.40 -1.76
CA PHE A 12 9.41 25.35 -2.27
C PHE A 12 9.75 25.76 -3.70
N GLU A 13 8.74 26.03 -4.50
CA GLU A 13 8.91 26.66 -5.80
C GLU A 13 9.14 28.19 -5.66
N LEU A 14 9.46 28.86 -6.76
CA LEU A 14 9.73 30.31 -6.77
C LEU A 14 8.53 31.17 -6.35
N ASP A 15 7.31 30.65 -6.48
CA ASP A 15 6.06 31.31 -6.07
C ASP A 15 5.69 31.05 -4.60
N GLY A 16 6.51 30.31 -3.86
CA GLY A 16 6.28 29.94 -2.46
C GLY A 16 5.35 28.73 -2.27
N SER A 17 4.86 28.10 -3.35
CA SER A 17 4.14 26.83 -3.25
C SER A 17 5.07 25.69 -2.81
N VAL A 18 4.51 24.70 -2.13
CA VAL A 18 5.28 23.55 -1.66
C VAL A 18 5.55 22.59 -2.81
N LYS A 19 6.83 22.39 -3.14
CA LYS A 19 7.30 21.50 -4.22
C LYS A 19 7.29 20.04 -3.80
N GLY A 20 7.77 19.75 -2.59
CA GLY A 20 7.99 18.38 -2.15
C GLY A 20 8.81 18.29 -0.87
N THR A 21 8.96 17.06 -0.39
CA THR A 21 9.80 16.73 0.76
C THR A 21 11.11 16.16 0.26
N LYS A 22 12.22 16.87 0.41
CA LYS A 22 13.55 16.37 0.07
C LYS A 22 14.10 15.55 1.23
N VAL A 23 14.37 14.29 0.97
CA VAL A 23 15.06 13.37 1.88
C VAL A 23 16.46 13.13 1.34
N VAL A 24 17.47 13.33 2.18
CA VAL A 24 18.85 13.01 1.81
C VAL A 24 19.24 11.72 2.49
N LEU A 25 19.65 10.73 1.69
CA LEU A 25 20.27 9.51 2.20
C LEU A 25 21.79 9.58 2.01
N SER A 26 22.55 9.05 2.96
CA SER A 26 24.00 8.99 2.87
C SER A 26 24.58 7.69 3.40
N ASN A 27 25.86 7.46 3.15
CA ASN A 27 26.62 6.37 3.76
C ASN A 27 28.02 6.85 4.20
N ASP A 28 28.73 5.99 4.93
CA ASP A 28 30.08 6.28 5.44
C ASP A 28 31.14 6.35 4.32
N GLU A 29 30.80 5.92 3.11
CA GLU A 29 31.66 5.99 1.92
C GLU A 29 31.56 7.36 1.22
N GLY A 30 30.75 8.29 1.76
CA GLY A 30 30.57 9.64 1.22
C GLY A 30 29.50 9.75 0.12
N ALA A 31 28.68 8.72 -0.09
CA ALA A 31 27.53 8.83 -0.97
C ALA A 31 26.51 9.80 -0.37
N ILE A 32 25.96 10.67 -1.22
CA ILE A 32 24.88 11.61 -0.87
C ILE A 32 23.82 11.49 -1.96
N TYR A 33 22.64 11.03 -1.60
CA TYR A 33 21.56 10.75 -2.52
C TYR A 33 20.28 11.50 -2.11
N PRO A 34 19.98 12.65 -2.73
CA PRO A 34 18.74 13.35 -2.51
C PRO A 34 17.58 12.68 -3.26
N VAL A 35 16.48 12.42 -2.55
CA VAL A 35 15.21 11.90 -3.08
C VAL A 35 14.13 12.93 -2.81
N MET A 36 13.37 13.28 -3.85
CA MET A 36 12.18 14.12 -3.70
C MET A 36 10.96 13.22 -3.51
N LEU A 37 10.29 13.36 -2.38
CA LEU A 37 9.00 12.74 -2.07
C LEU A 37 7.88 13.78 -2.15
N GLU A 38 6.64 13.31 -2.09
CA GLU A 38 5.46 14.17 -2.09
C GLU A 38 5.49 15.19 -0.93
N PRO A 39 4.87 16.37 -1.11
CA PRO A 39 4.82 17.44 -0.11
C PRO A 39 4.32 17.01 1.27
N ASP A 40 3.31 16.15 1.31
CA ASP A 40 2.63 15.67 2.52
C ASP A 40 3.47 14.69 3.35
N LYS A 41 4.59 14.19 2.80
CA LYS A 41 5.46 13.23 3.50
C LYS A 41 6.35 13.87 4.55
N ILE A 42 6.42 15.20 4.62
CA ILE A 42 7.27 15.91 5.57
C ILE A 42 6.99 15.52 7.03
N ASP A 43 5.74 15.15 7.34
CA ASP A 43 5.29 14.79 8.69
C ASP A 43 5.63 13.36 9.09
N LEU A 44 6.12 12.53 8.16
CA LEU A 44 6.54 11.16 8.45
C LEU A 44 7.80 11.12 9.31
N THR A 45 7.93 10.00 10.03
CA THR A 45 9.13 9.70 10.82
C THR A 45 10.33 9.46 9.91
N ASN A 46 11.53 9.63 10.44
CA ASN A 46 12.76 9.42 9.68
C ASN A 46 12.85 8.00 9.12
N THR A 47 12.39 6.99 9.87
CA THR A 47 12.36 5.59 9.44
C THR A 47 11.39 5.37 8.27
N GLU A 48 10.22 5.99 8.30
CA GLU A 48 9.27 5.91 7.18
C GLU A 48 9.82 6.61 5.94
N LEU A 49 10.42 7.78 6.11
CA LEU A 49 11.06 8.54 5.02
C LEU A 49 12.23 7.78 4.40
N GLU A 50 13.06 7.15 5.23
CA GLU A 50 14.16 6.30 4.76
C GLU A 50 13.64 5.18 3.87
N LYS A 51 12.63 4.45 4.35
CA LYS A 51 12.02 3.35 3.59
C LYS A 51 11.44 3.83 2.26
N LEU A 52 10.69 4.93 2.25
CA LEU A 52 10.12 5.50 1.02
C LEU A 52 11.21 5.95 0.06
N ALA A 53 12.25 6.62 0.55
CA ALA A 53 13.35 7.09 -0.28
C ALA A 53 14.14 5.92 -0.90
N LEU A 54 14.40 4.86 -0.12
CA LEU A 54 15.02 3.63 -0.61
C LEU A 54 14.15 2.93 -1.66
N ASP A 55 12.82 2.91 -1.47
CA ASP A 55 11.87 2.32 -2.42
C ASP A 55 11.90 3.05 -3.77
N VAL A 56 11.93 4.39 -3.76
CA VAL A 56 12.08 5.21 -4.97
C VAL A 56 13.40 4.93 -5.69
N ILE A 57 14.50 4.80 -4.95
CA ILE A 57 15.81 4.45 -5.51
C ILE A 57 15.76 3.06 -6.14
N TYR A 58 15.18 2.10 -5.44
CA TYR A 58 15.06 0.72 -5.89
C TYR A 58 14.19 0.62 -7.15
N GLN A 59 13.03 1.28 -7.17
CA GLN A 59 12.16 1.36 -8.35
C GLN A 59 12.89 1.96 -9.56
N LYS A 60 13.65 3.05 -9.36
CA LYS A 60 14.37 3.73 -10.43
C LYS A 60 15.51 2.86 -11.00
N ASN A 61 16.19 2.10 -10.15
CA ASN A 61 17.38 1.32 -10.54
C ASN A 61 17.03 -0.11 -10.99
N PHE A 62 15.93 -0.69 -10.50
CA PHE A 62 15.55 -2.09 -10.71
C PHE A 62 14.07 -2.22 -11.06
N ARG A 63 13.60 -1.39 -12.00
CA ARG A 63 12.19 -1.26 -12.37
C ARG A 63 11.45 -2.59 -12.55
N ASP A 64 11.95 -3.48 -13.41
CA ASP A 64 11.28 -4.74 -13.72
C ASP A 64 11.17 -5.64 -12.47
N LYS A 65 12.21 -5.66 -11.64
CA LYS A 65 12.22 -6.44 -10.39
C LYS A 65 11.23 -5.86 -9.37
N TYR A 66 11.25 -4.53 -9.21
CA TYR A 66 10.34 -3.81 -8.34
C TYR A 66 8.88 -4.04 -8.73
N GLU A 67 8.56 -3.84 -10.02
CA GLU A 67 7.20 -4.03 -10.53
C GLU A 67 6.75 -5.49 -10.33
N ASN A 68 7.57 -6.47 -10.68
CA ASN A 68 7.25 -7.88 -10.48
C ASN A 68 7.01 -8.25 -9.00
N GLU A 69 7.83 -7.74 -8.09
CA GLU A 69 7.65 -7.93 -6.64
C GLU A 69 6.33 -7.31 -6.15
N LYS A 70 6.01 -6.09 -6.59
CA LYS A 70 4.74 -5.41 -6.25
C LYS A 70 3.53 -6.14 -6.83
N PHE A 71 3.61 -6.63 -8.06
CA PHE A 71 2.54 -7.42 -8.66
C PHE A 71 2.33 -8.76 -7.94
N ALA A 72 3.40 -9.41 -7.50
CA ALA A 72 3.31 -10.64 -6.71
C ALA A 72 2.65 -10.39 -5.34
N GLU A 73 3.04 -9.31 -4.65
CA GLU A 73 2.41 -8.87 -3.39
C GLU A 73 0.90 -8.61 -3.58
N MET A 74 0.53 -7.90 -4.66
CA MET A 74 -0.88 -7.61 -4.99
C MET A 74 -1.67 -8.89 -5.28
N GLN A 75 -1.13 -9.82 -6.08
CA GLN A 75 -1.80 -11.08 -6.39
C GLN A 75 -2.03 -11.93 -5.14
N ALA A 76 -1.04 -12.01 -4.24
CA ALA A 76 -1.18 -12.71 -2.97
C ALA A 76 -2.28 -12.09 -2.09
N GLY A 77 -2.34 -10.75 -2.03
CA GLY A 77 -3.40 -10.04 -1.33
C GLY A 77 -4.79 -10.32 -1.88
N LEU A 78 -4.94 -10.28 -3.22
CA LEU A 78 -6.20 -10.60 -3.90
C LEU A 78 -6.64 -12.05 -3.69
N ALA A 79 -5.71 -13.01 -3.76
CA ALA A 79 -6.00 -14.41 -3.51
C ALA A 79 -6.54 -14.62 -2.08
N LYS A 80 -5.90 -14.01 -1.08
CA LYS A 80 -6.35 -14.07 0.32
C LYS A 80 -7.72 -13.45 0.53
N GLN A 81 -8.01 -12.33 -0.15
CA GLN A 81 -9.31 -11.69 -0.08
C GLN A 81 -10.41 -12.54 -0.73
N LYS A 82 -10.10 -13.18 -1.87
CA LYS A 82 -11.02 -14.10 -2.55
C LYS A 82 -11.37 -15.29 -1.65
N GLU A 83 -10.37 -15.93 -1.04
CA GLU A 83 -10.56 -17.02 -0.09
C GLU A 83 -11.43 -16.58 1.09
N SER A 84 -11.13 -15.43 1.69
CA SER A 84 -11.92 -14.88 2.81
C SER A 84 -13.38 -14.60 2.40
N SER A 85 -13.59 -14.12 1.17
CA SER A 85 -14.93 -13.89 0.62
C SER A 85 -15.70 -15.19 0.38
N GLU A 86 -15.05 -16.22 -0.15
CA GLU A 86 -15.65 -17.55 -0.36
C GLU A 86 -16.08 -18.17 0.98
N ILE A 87 -15.23 -18.06 2.01
CA ILE A 87 -15.56 -18.52 3.37
C ILE A 87 -16.74 -17.74 3.95
N ALA A 88 -16.77 -16.41 3.78
CA ALA A 88 -17.87 -15.58 4.25
C ALA A 88 -19.20 -15.95 3.55
N GLN A 89 -19.19 -16.16 2.24
CA GLN A 89 -20.36 -16.60 1.48
C GLN A 89 -20.86 -17.97 1.94
N ALA A 90 -19.96 -18.94 2.12
CA ALA A 90 -20.32 -20.27 2.62
C ALA A 90 -20.92 -20.21 4.03
N THR A 91 -20.34 -19.39 4.92
CA THR A 91 -20.85 -19.19 6.29
C THR A 91 -22.24 -18.54 6.27
N LEU A 92 -22.46 -17.54 5.41
CA LEU A 92 -23.77 -16.93 5.24
C LEU A 92 -24.80 -17.93 4.72
N LEU A 93 -24.44 -18.76 3.74
CA LEU A 93 -25.33 -19.80 3.21
C LEU A 93 -25.68 -20.84 4.28
N ASP A 94 -24.72 -21.24 5.11
CA ASP A 94 -24.97 -22.15 6.24
C ASP A 94 -25.94 -21.54 7.25
N VAL A 95 -25.75 -20.27 7.64
CA VAL A 95 -26.69 -19.55 8.52
C VAL A 95 -28.08 -19.45 7.90
N VAL A 96 -28.19 -19.11 6.62
CA VAL A 96 -29.48 -19.04 5.89
C VAL A 96 -30.17 -20.41 5.93
N THR A 97 -29.43 -21.49 5.67
CA THR A 97 -29.95 -22.87 5.71
C THR A 97 -30.45 -23.22 7.10
N GLN A 98 -29.68 -22.94 8.16
CA GLN A 98 -30.10 -23.21 9.54
C GLN A 98 -31.35 -22.41 9.95
N LEU A 99 -31.50 -21.17 9.47
CA LEU A 99 -32.68 -20.35 9.74
C LEU A 99 -33.91 -20.85 8.97
N TYR A 100 -33.72 -21.33 7.74
CA TYR A 100 -34.75 -21.98 6.94
C TYR A 100 -35.24 -23.27 7.61
N ASP A 101 -34.33 -24.13 8.06
CA ASP A 101 -34.66 -25.39 8.77
C ASP A 101 -35.40 -25.15 10.09
N LYS A 102 -35.16 -24.01 10.75
CA LYS A 102 -35.88 -23.60 11.96
C LYS A 102 -37.24 -22.95 11.69
N GLY A 103 -37.62 -22.81 10.42
CA GLY A 103 -38.85 -22.13 10.01
C GLY A 103 -38.87 -20.63 10.32
N VAL A 104 -37.69 -20.03 10.53
CA VAL A 104 -37.54 -18.57 10.74
C VAL A 104 -37.56 -17.85 9.40
N LEU A 105 -36.97 -18.45 8.37
CA LEU A 105 -37.05 -18.00 6.98
C LEU A 105 -38.01 -18.91 6.22
N THR A 106 -38.70 -18.34 5.24
CA THR A 106 -39.55 -19.03 4.28
C THR A 106 -39.26 -18.48 2.90
N ASP A 107 -39.51 -19.26 1.85
CA ASP A 107 -39.39 -18.77 0.48
C ASP A 107 -40.39 -17.61 0.25
N GLU A 108 -39.88 -16.42 -0.05
CA GLU A 108 -40.70 -15.37 -0.66
C GLU A 108 -40.71 -15.59 -2.17
N ILE A 109 -41.89 -15.86 -2.74
CA ILE A 109 -42.08 -15.84 -4.19
C ILE A 109 -42.00 -14.38 -4.62
N ILE A 110 -40.86 -13.96 -5.18
CA ILE A 110 -40.77 -12.68 -5.89
C ILE A 110 -41.45 -12.91 -7.24
N GLU A 111 -42.72 -12.48 -7.38
CA GLU A 111 -43.32 -12.31 -8.69
C GLU A 111 -42.61 -11.14 -9.38
N GLU A 112 -41.84 -11.44 -10.45
CA GLU A 112 -41.31 -10.41 -11.35
C GLU A 112 -42.50 -9.66 -11.98
N ASN A 113 -42.63 -8.36 -11.69
CA ASN A 113 -43.61 -7.46 -12.31
C ASN A 113 -43.18 -7.05 -13.73
#